data_AF-A0A957JF50-F1
#
_entry.id   AF-A0A957JF50-F1
#
_cell.length_a   1.000
_cell.length_b   1.000
_cell.length_c   1.000
_cell.angle_alpha   90.00
_cell.angle_beta   90.00
_cell.angle_gamma   90.00
#
_symmetry.space_group_name_H-M   'P 1'
#
loop_
_entity.id
_entity.type
_entity.pdbx_description
1 polymer ?
#
loop_
_entity_poly.entity_id
_entity_poly.type
_entity_poly.pdbx_seq_one_letter_code
_entity_poly.pdbx_strand_id
1 'polypeptide(L)'
;MQQLALGAANRDIAKELSISPNTVKVHLRNVYTKLGVASRTEALSVAMQQGLIPAPKSEAPEIVPAPPEAIDLPVVPATPDVIQPGSALPAANAFPAPRSVGHHWRLIAIFSGLLALTLLVIFWWNTQDPAIEPVASDFVESPIGDSNWRTSRPLPDPLARMAIATNGLNIYHIGGEQDGAVTDQVWLYDTSTFSWRSVASKPTGIADTTAVVLFGEIYVPGGQLADGQPTATVEVYSPVNDGWRPIASLPKPIAGALALTDGTHLYLFGGWDGTDYLDDAFVYDPSSDSWRPLSPLPAAKAFAAGGFVADRLYVVGGYDGQADLSSCHWYDREEDSWHECPETLEPRAAAGAAVIFNRLYLIGGGWHAPVTYSEFLDTSNDTWQVANDPVLNSNDRWAHLGVANVERRIYAMGGEIDSGSSGENLVFLPFPYESFLPASTNRE
;
A
#
# COMPACT_ATOMS: atom_id res chain seq x y z
N MET A 1 -12.54 -24.76 2.90
CA MET A 1 -13.74 -24.65 2.03
C MET A 1 -14.87 -25.58 2.48
N GLN A 2 -14.65 -26.89 2.67
CA GLN A 2 -15.69 -27.81 3.17
C GLN A 2 -16.29 -27.35 4.52
N GLN A 3 -15.48 -26.99 5.51
CA GLN A 3 -15.97 -26.47 6.80
C GLN A 3 -16.71 -25.12 6.69
N LEU A 4 -16.34 -24.28 5.72
CA LEU A 4 -17.06 -23.04 5.46
C LEU A 4 -18.47 -23.31 4.93
N ALA A 5 -18.62 -24.35 4.09
CA ALA A 5 -19.91 -24.77 3.53
C ALA A 5 -20.82 -25.41 4.57
N LEU A 6 -20.24 -25.99 5.64
CA LEU A 6 -20.98 -26.47 6.81
C LEU A 6 -21.35 -25.34 7.81
N GLY A 7 -21.08 -24.08 7.47
CA GLY A 7 -21.44 -22.93 8.33
C GLY A 7 -20.52 -22.69 9.53
N ALA A 8 -19.41 -23.42 9.66
CA ALA A 8 -18.50 -23.29 10.80
C ALA A 8 -17.94 -21.86 10.95
N ALA A 9 -17.78 -21.37 12.18
CA ALA A 9 -17.13 -20.09 12.44
C ALA A 9 -15.60 -20.26 12.38
N ASN A 10 -14.87 -19.16 12.17
CA ASN A 10 -13.40 -19.20 12.06
C ASN A 10 -12.73 -19.78 13.32
N ARG A 11 -13.34 -19.65 14.49
CA ARG A 11 -12.86 -20.24 15.75
C ARG A 11 -13.00 -21.76 15.78
N ASP A 12 -14.06 -22.29 15.18
CA ASP A 12 -14.31 -23.74 15.11
C ASP A 12 -13.35 -24.39 14.10
N ILE A 13 -13.16 -23.74 12.95
CA ILE A 13 -12.17 -24.13 11.94
C ILE A 13 -10.76 -24.14 12.53
N ALA A 14 -10.42 -23.11 13.32
CA ALA A 14 -9.12 -23.02 14.00
C ALA A 14 -8.89 -24.18 14.99
N LYS A 15 -9.94 -24.51 15.76
CA LYS A 15 -9.89 -25.60 16.74
C LYS A 15 -9.76 -26.98 16.07
N GLU A 16 -10.46 -27.21 14.97
CA GLU A 16 -10.42 -28.47 14.24
C GLU A 16 -9.08 -28.67 13.52
N LEU A 17 -8.53 -27.60 12.93
CA LEU A 17 -7.26 -27.64 12.20
C LEU A 17 -6.03 -27.46 13.12
N SER A 18 -6.23 -27.30 14.44
CA SER A 18 -5.15 -27.03 15.41
C SER A 18 -4.24 -25.85 15.03
N ILE A 19 -4.83 -24.79 14.45
CA ILE A 19 -4.13 -23.56 14.05
C ILE A 19 -4.75 -22.34 14.74
N SER A 20 -4.07 -21.19 14.70
CA SER A 20 -4.62 -19.97 15.29
C SER A 20 -5.80 -19.42 14.46
N PRO A 21 -6.79 -18.74 15.08
CA PRO A 21 -7.86 -18.06 14.35
C PRO A 21 -7.34 -17.00 13.36
N ASN A 22 -6.16 -16.41 13.60
CA ASN A 22 -5.53 -15.47 12.69
C ASN A 22 -4.98 -16.19 11.45
N THR A 23 -4.39 -17.36 11.61
CA THR A 23 -3.95 -18.23 10.51
C THR A 23 -5.13 -18.62 9.62
N VAL A 24 -6.29 -18.95 10.21
CA VAL A 24 -7.52 -19.22 9.45
C VAL A 24 -7.93 -18.00 8.61
N LYS A 25 -7.91 -16.79 9.17
CA LYS A 25 -8.23 -15.56 8.42
C LYS A 25 -7.29 -15.33 7.24
N VAL A 26 -5.99 -15.53 7.42
CA VAL A 26 -4.99 -15.39 6.35
C VAL A 26 -5.24 -16.41 5.23
N HIS A 27 -5.47 -17.68 5.56
CA HIS A 27 -5.77 -18.69 4.56
C HIS A 27 -7.09 -18.42 3.82
N LEU A 28 -8.13 -17.95 4.51
CA LEU A 28 -9.38 -17.57 3.88
C LEU A 28 -9.20 -16.40 2.92
N ARG A 29 -8.40 -15.40 3.29
CA ARG A 29 -8.06 -14.28 2.40
C ARG A 29 -7.34 -14.75 1.14
N ASN A 30 -6.35 -15.63 1.28
CA ASN A 30 -5.63 -16.19 0.13
C ASN A 30 -6.56 -17.01 -0.78
N VAL A 31 -7.52 -17.73 -0.21
CA VAL A 31 -8.54 -18.45 -0.98
C VAL A 31 -9.47 -17.46 -1.72
N TYR A 32 -9.87 -16.37 -1.07
CA TYR A 32 -10.73 -15.34 -1.70
C TYR A 32 -10.01 -14.64 -2.85
N THR A 33 -8.74 -14.28 -2.66
CA THR A 33 -7.90 -13.71 -3.72
C THR A 33 -7.76 -14.67 -4.91
N LYS A 34 -7.53 -15.96 -4.66
CA LYS A 34 -7.43 -16.96 -5.74
C LYS A 34 -8.75 -17.20 -6.47
N LEU A 35 -9.89 -17.05 -5.77
CA LEU A 35 -11.22 -17.19 -6.35
C LEU A 35 -11.76 -15.89 -6.95
N GLY A 36 -11.09 -14.75 -6.76
CA GLY A 36 -11.54 -13.44 -7.24
C GLY A 36 -12.80 -12.91 -6.54
N VAL A 37 -13.02 -13.28 -5.28
CA VAL A 37 -14.25 -12.99 -4.53
C VAL A 37 -13.97 -12.13 -3.30
N ALA A 38 -14.93 -11.32 -2.87
CA ALA A 38 -14.78 -10.40 -1.73
C ALA A 38 -15.45 -10.92 -0.45
N SER A 39 -16.37 -11.88 -0.56
CA SER A 39 -17.15 -12.35 0.58
C SER A 39 -17.19 -13.87 0.73
N ARG A 40 -17.52 -14.33 1.94
CA ARG A 40 -17.70 -15.76 2.25
C ARG A 40 -18.80 -16.39 1.41
N THR A 41 -19.92 -15.71 1.23
CA THR A 41 -21.07 -16.19 0.47
C THR A 41 -20.71 -16.35 -1.01
N GLU A 42 -19.96 -15.39 -1.54
CA GLU A 42 -19.48 -15.41 -2.93
C GLU A 42 -18.44 -16.51 -3.15
N ALA A 43 -17.48 -16.67 -2.22
CA ALA A 43 -16.51 -17.76 -2.26
C ALA A 43 -17.17 -19.14 -2.24
N LEU A 44 -18.27 -19.30 -1.49
CA LEU A 44 -19.05 -20.54 -1.48
C LEU A 44 -19.79 -20.75 -2.80
N SER A 45 -20.40 -19.70 -3.35
CA SER A 45 -21.07 -19.76 -4.66
C SER A 45 -20.10 -20.19 -5.76
N VAL A 46 -18.92 -19.56 -5.84
CA VAL A 46 -17.88 -19.88 -6.83
C VAL A 46 -17.34 -21.30 -6.62
N ALA A 47 -17.08 -21.71 -5.38
CA ALA A 47 -16.60 -23.06 -5.08
C ALA A 47 -17.62 -24.15 -5.43
N MET A 48 -18.92 -23.86 -5.31
CA MET A 48 -19.99 -24.75 -5.77
C MET A 48 -20.06 -24.82 -7.30
N GLN A 49 -19.97 -23.68 -8.00
CA GLN A 49 -19.95 -23.65 -9.47
C GLN A 49 -18.75 -24.39 -10.06
N GLN A 50 -17.60 -24.33 -9.39
CA GLN A 50 -16.37 -25.01 -9.80
C GLN A 50 -16.29 -26.48 -9.34
N GLY A 51 -17.33 -27.00 -8.68
CA GLY A 51 -17.38 -28.39 -8.22
C GLY A 51 -16.42 -28.74 -7.07
N LEU A 52 -15.86 -27.73 -6.40
CA LEU A 52 -14.92 -27.90 -5.28
C LEU A 52 -15.62 -28.32 -3.97
N ILE A 53 -16.94 -28.17 -3.91
CA ILE A 53 -17.78 -28.54 -2.76
C ILE A 53 -19.07 -29.17 -3.31
N PRO A 54 -19.54 -30.30 -2.76
CA PRO A 54 -20.80 -30.91 -3.19
C PRO A 54 -21.99 -29.97 -2.93
N ALA A 55 -22.91 -29.89 -3.90
CA ALA A 55 -24.15 -29.15 -3.72
C ALA A 55 -24.95 -29.75 -2.55
N PRO A 56 -25.50 -28.92 -1.64
CA PRO A 56 -26.35 -29.42 -0.57
C PRO A 56 -27.57 -30.12 -1.18
N LYS A 57 -27.88 -31.34 -0.70
CA LYS A 57 -29.16 -31.98 -0.99
C LYS A 57 -30.27 -31.03 -0.53
N SER A 58 -31.18 -30.73 -1.44
CA SER A 58 -32.38 -29.93 -1.15
C SER A 58 -33.27 -30.72 -0.18
N GLU A 59 -33.11 -30.48 1.11
CA GLU A 59 -34.18 -30.67 2.09
C GLU A 59 -34.72 -29.29 2.41
N ALA A 60 -35.99 -29.07 2.04
CA ALA A 60 -36.71 -27.85 2.29
C ALA A 60 -36.79 -27.60 3.82
N PRO A 61 -36.54 -26.37 4.30
CA PRO A 61 -36.60 -26.09 5.72
C PRO A 61 -38.05 -26.08 6.21
N GLU A 62 -38.33 -26.96 7.15
CA GLU A 62 -39.54 -27.00 7.97
C GLU A 62 -39.56 -25.77 8.88
N ILE A 63 -40.65 -25.00 8.84
CA ILE A 63 -40.85 -23.80 9.65
C ILE A 63 -41.11 -24.24 11.09
N VAL A 64 -40.15 -24.01 11.99
CA VAL A 64 -40.34 -24.14 13.44
C VAL A 64 -40.51 -22.75 14.04
N PRO A 65 -41.62 -22.43 14.71
CA PRO A 65 -41.83 -21.13 15.35
C PRO A 65 -41.01 -21.01 16.64
N ALA A 66 -40.51 -19.80 16.89
CA ALA A 66 -39.77 -19.45 18.11
C ALA A 66 -40.65 -19.55 19.38
N PRO A 67 -40.11 -20.02 20.52
CA PRO A 67 -40.82 -19.97 21.80
C PRO A 67 -40.79 -18.53 22.38
N PRO A 68 -41.83 -18.11 23.11
CA PRO A 68 -41.93 -16.75 23.64
C PRO A 68 -41.04 -16.55 24.87
N GLU A 69 -40.35 -15.40 24.91
CA GLU A 69 -39.66 -14.84 26.07
C GLU A 69 -40.64 -14.58 27.22
N ALA A 70 -40.37 -15.18 28.39
CA ALA A 70 -41.07 -14.88 29.63
C ALA A 70 -40.38 -13.72 30.35
N ILE A 71 -41.13 -12.63 30.52
CA ILE A 71 -40.78 -11.46 31.30
C ILE A 71 -40.98 -11.80 32.79
N ASP A 72 -39.91 -11.75 33.57
CA ASP A 72 -39.95 -11.93 35.03
C ASP A 72 -40.12 -10.56 35.71
N LEU A 73 -41.22 -10.38 36.45
CA LEU A 73 -41.51 -9.21 37.27
C LEU A 73 -41.64 -9.63 38.75
N PRO A 74 -41.26 -8.78 39.71
CA PRO A 74 -40.99 -9.19 41.08
C PRO A 74 -42.27 -9.38 41.92
N VAL A 75 -42.25 -10.39 42.81
CA VAL A 75 -43.33 -10.71 43.75
C VAL A 75 -42.87 -10.47 45.19
N VAL A 76 -43.62 -9.61 45.91
CA VAL A 76 -43.73 -9.48 47.38
C VAL A 76 -45.18 -8.94 47.60
N PRO A 77 -46.01 -9.32 48.61
CA PRO A 77 -45.69 -9.63 50.02
C PRO A 77 -46.49 -10.78 50.72
N ALA A 78 -46.04 -11.17 51.92
CA ALA A 78 -46.91 -11.41 53.10
C ALA A 78 -46.08 -11.46 54.40
N THR A 79 -46.54 -10.71 55.42
CA THR A 79 -46.12 -10.65 56.83
C THR A 79 -47.04 -11.54 57.72
N PRO A 80 -47.00 -11.54 59.08
CA PRO A 80 -45.94 -11.38 60.10
C PRO A 80 -45.95 -12.48 61.21
N ASP A 81 -44.97 -12.49 62.12
CA ASP A 81 -45.16 -12.32 63.60
C ASP A 81 -44.05 -12.92 64.50
N VAL A 82 -43.96 -12.31 65.71
CA VAL A 82 -43.43 -12.81 67.02
C VAL A 82 -42.06 -12.28 67.55
N ILE A 83 -42.08 -11.06 68.11
CA ILE A 83 -41.82 -10.61 69.52
C ILE A 83 -41.04 -11.62 70.46
N GLN A 84 -39.92 -11.36 71.18
CA GLN A 84 -39.63 -10.41 72.30
C GLN A 84 -38.15 -10.52 72.85
N PRO A 85 -37.68 -9.90 73.98
CA PRO A 85 -36.65 -8.85 73.96
C PRO A 85 -35.41 -9.06 74.90
N GLY A 86 -34.51 -8.06 74.93
CA GLY A 86 -33.40 -7.88 75.91
C GLY A 86 -32.09 -7.65 75.17
N SER A 87 -31.22 -6.68 75.45
CA SER A 87 -30.90 -5.93 76.66
C SER A 87 -30.17 -4.62 76.29
N ALA A 88 -30.25 -3.64 77.19
CA ALA A 88 -29.80 -2.25 77.06
C ALA A 88 -28.27 -2.04 76.93
N LEU A 89 -27.87 -0.91 76.33
CA LEU A 89 -26.70 -0.06 76.66
C LEU A 89 -26.90 1.37 76.05
N PRO A 90 -26.19 2.42 76.53
CA PRO A 90 -26.76 3.76 76.72
C PRO A 90 -26.48 4.79 75.60
N ALA A 91 -27.17 5.94 75.75
CA ALA A 91 -27.29 7.07 74.84
C ALA A 91 -25.98 7.73 74.38
N ALA A 92 -25.95 8.13 73.10
CA ALA A 92 -25.13 9.23 72.59
C ALA A 92 -25.75 9.88 71.35
N ASN A 93 -26.06 11.17 71.49
CA ASN A 93 -26.10 12.25 70.49
C ASN A 93 -27.11 12.20 69.34
N ALA A 94 -28.11 13.09 69.47
CA ALA A 94 -29.04 13.48 68.42
C ALA A 94 -28.32 14.23 67.27
N PHE A 95 -28.45 13.74 66.04
CA PHE A 95 -28.19 14.51 64.83
C PHE A 95 -29.42 15.36 64.48
N PRO A 96 -29.27 16.65 64.11
CA PRO A 96 -30.38 17.43 63.60
C PRO A 96 -30.78 16.98 62.19
N ALA A 97 -32.08 16.90 61.93
CA ALA A 97 -32.65 16.59 60.62
C ALA A 97 -32.26 17.63 59.54
N PRO A 98 -32.07 17.22 58.27
CA PRO A 98 -31.87 18.18 57.19
C PRO A 98 -33.16 18.96 56.92
N ARG A 99 -33.04 20.29 56.88
CA ARG A 99 -34.10 21.21 56.48
C ARG A 99 -34.47 20.98 55.01
N SER A 100 -35.77 21.05 54.71
CA SER A 100 -36.31 20.93 53.37
C SER A 100 -35.69 21.95 52.42
N VAL A 101 -34.84 21.49 51.50
CA VAL A 101 -34.43 22.27 50.33
C VAL A 101 -35.65 22.33 49.40
N GLY A 102 -36.16 23.55 49.21
CA GLY A 102 -37.44 23.81 48.55
C GLY A 102 -37.51 23.31 47.10
N HIS A 103 -38.75 23.14 46.63
CA HIS A 103 -39.17 22.73 45.28
C HIS A 103 -38.40 23.36 44.11
N HIS A 104 -37.72 24.50 44.32
CA HIS A 104 -36.94 25.21 43.32
C HIS A 104 -35.78 24.40 42.73
N TRP A 105 -35.09 23.54 43.51
CA TRP A 105 -33.99 22.73 42.98
C TRP A 105 -34.47 21.62 42.03
N ARG A 106 -35.68 21.10 42.24
CA ARG A 106 -36.30 20.13 41.32
C ARG A 106 -36.69 20.78 40.00
N LEU A 107 -37.19 22.02 40.04
CA LEU A 107 -37.50 22.79 38.84
C LEU A 107 -36.25 23.17 38.06
N ILE A 108 -35.16 23.56 38.74
CA ILE A 108 -33.86 23.83 38.10
C ILE A 108 -33.32 22.57 37.43
N ALA A 109 -33.36 21.41 38.09
CA ALA A 109 -32.91 20.15 37.52
C ALA A 109 -33.72 19.73 36.28
N ILE A 110 -35.03 19.94 36.28
CA ILE A 110 -35.91 19.67 35.13
C ILE A 110 -35.59 20.62 33.97
N PHE A 111 -35.39 21.91 34.26
CA PHE A 111 -35.05 22.90 33.23
C PHE A 111 -33.67 22.64 32.62
N SER A 112 -32.67 22.27 33.44
CA SER A 112 -31.34 21.89 32.97
C SER A 112 -31.37 20.60 32.14
N GLY A 113 -32.19 19.62 32.52
CA GLY A 113 -32.39 18.40 31.74
C GLY A 113 -33.04 18.67 30.38
N LEU A 114 -34.07 19.52 30.35
CA LEU A 114 -34.72 19.93 29.10
C LEU A 114 -33.78 20.73 28.20
N LEU A 115 -32.95 21.63 28.76
CA LEU A 115 -31.95 22.38 28.02
C LEU A 115 -30.85 21.46 27.44
N ALA A 116 -30.40 20.47 28.21
CA ALA A 116 -29.44 19.49 27.73
C ALA A 116 -30.03 18.64 26.59
N LEU A 117 -31.30 18.25 26.72
CA LEU A 117 -32.01 17.50 25.68
C LEU A 117 -32.22 18.33 24.41
N THR A 118 -32.59 19.62 24.52
CA THR A 118 -32.73 20.49 23.34
C THR A 118 -31.38 20.76 22.70
N LEU A 119 -30.31 20.97 23.46
CA LEU A 119 -28.96 21.07 22.91
C LEU A 119 -28.50 19.78 22.23
N LEU A 120 -28.84 18.61 22.78
CA LEU A 120 -28.59 17.32 22.14
C LEU A 120 -29.37 17.15 20.85
N VAL A 121 -30.63 17.58 20.81
CA VAL A 121 -31.46 17.53 19.59
C VAL A 121 -30.94 18.52 18.55
N ILE A 122 -30.53 19.73 18.93
CA ILE A 122 -29.92 20.73 18.03
C ILE A 122 -28.59 20.22 17.50
N PHE A 123 -27.75 19.63 18.35
CA PHE A 123 -26.49 19.00 17.94
C PHE A 123 -26.75 17.84 16.98
N TRP A 124 -27.70 16.96 17.30
CA TRP A 124 -28.09 15.86 16.44
C TRP A 124 -28.63 16.34 15.08
N TRP A 125 -29.45 17.40 15.06
CA TRP A 125 -29.96 18.01 13.84
C TRP A 125 -28.85 18.68 13.02
N ASN A 126 -27.91 19.38 13.66
CA ASN A 126 -26.73 19.96 13.00
C ASN A 126 -25.75 18.90 12.47
N THR A 127 -25.71 17.70 13.07
CA THR A 127 -24.94 16.56 12.53
C THR A 127 -25.69 15.76 11.47
N GLN A 128 -26.97 16.08 11.23
CA GLN A 128 -27.84 15.43 10.25
C GLN A 128 -28.02 16.22 8.96
N ASP A 129 -27.33 17.36 8.77
CA ASP A 129 -27.12 17.81 7.41
C ASP A 129 -26.18 16.79 6.75
N PRO A 130 -26.64 15.95 5.80
CA PRO A 130 -25.69 15.39 4.87
C PRO A 130 -25.06 16.61 4.23
N ALA A 131 -23.78 16.86 4.52
CA ALA A 131 -22.98 17.62 3.58
C ALA A 131 -23.29 16.94 2.23
N ILE A 132 -23.95 17.67 1.32
CA ILE A 132 -23.90 17.29 -0.07
C ILE A 132 -22.42 17.42 -0.35
N GLU A 133 -21.68 16.32 -0.18
CA GLU A 133 -20.30 16.27 -0.61
C GLU A 133 -20.37 16.72 -2.07
N PRO A 134 -19.64 17.80 -2.44
CA PRO A 134 -19.59 18.16 -3.84
C PRO A 134 -19.17 16.88 -4.55
N VAL A 135 -20.03 16.36 -5.44
CA VAL A 135 -19.73 15.17 -6.24
C VAL A 135 -18.34 15.42 -6.78
N ALA A 136 -17.35 14.68 -6.25
CA ALA A 136 -15.96 14.91 -6.57
C ALA A 136 -15.90 14.89 -8.09
N SER A 137 -15.50 16.01 -8.72
CA SER A 137 -15.51 16.07 -10.17
C SER A 137 -14.69 14.89 -10.68
N ASP A 138 -15.31 14.01 -11.47
CA ASP A 138 -14.62 12.87 -12.06
C ASP A 138 -13.43 13.42 -12.85
N PHE A 139 -12.22 13.17 -12.35
CA PHE A 139 -11.02 13.58 -13.05
C PHE A 139 -10.86 12.72 -14.30
N VAL A 140 -10.58 13.37 -15.43
CA VAL A 140 -10.41 12.68 -16.72
C VAL A 140 -9.00 12.92 -17.22
N GLU A 141 -8.28 11.83 -17.44
CA GLU A 141 -6.97 11.85 -18.09
C GLU A 141 -7.08 12.39 -19.53
N SER A 142 -6.13 13.23 -19.94
CA SER A 142 -6.15 13.86 -21.27
C SER A 142 -5.01 13.33 -22.15
N PRO A 143 -5.24 13.00 -23.43
CA PRO A 143 -4.19 12.54 -24.33
C PRO A 143 -3.17 13.65 -24.66
N ILE A 144 -1.91 13.27 -24.87
CA ILE A 144 -0.83 14.17 -25.29
C ILE A 144 -0.61 14.00 -26.80
N GLY A 145 -1.22 14.90 -27.59
CA GLY A 145 -1.20 14.81 -29.05
C GLY A 145 -1.71 13.46 -29.56
N ASP A 146 -1.08 12.92 -30.61
CA ASP A 146 -1.37 11.60 -31.18
C ASP A 146 -0.50 10.48 -30.55
N SER A 147 0.09 10.72 -29.38
CA SER A 147 0.97 9.76 -28.72
C SER A 147 0.22 8.75 -27.84
N ASN A 148 0.94 7.73 -27.38
CA ASN A 148 0.44 6.78 -26.38
C ASN A 148 0.52 7.31 -24.93
N TRP A 149 0.75 8.61 -24.76
CA TRP A 149 0.87 9.26 -23.46
C TRP A 149 -0.36 10.08 -23.11
N ARG A 150 -0.66 10.14 -21.82
CA ARG A 150 -1.76 10.91 -21.26
C ARG A 150 -1.29 11.68 -20.03
N THR A 151 -1.87 12.84 -19.77
CA THR A 151 -1.76 13.51 -18.49
C THR A 151 -2.78 12.94 -17.51
N SER A 152 -2.35 12.73 -16.27
CA SER A 152 -3.18 12.30 -15.16
C SER A 152 -3.10 13.28 -14.00
N ARG A 153 -3.76 12.98 -12.88
CA ARG A 153 -3.91 13.95 -11.78
C ARG A 153 -2.52 14.25 -11.18
N PRO A 154 -2.02 15.50 -11.22
CA PRO A 154 -0.68 15.82 -10.76
C PRO A 154 -0.53 15.52 -9.27
N LEU A 155 0.71 15.37 -8.82
CA LEU A 155 1.03 15.26 -7.41
C LEU A 155 0.52 16.53 -6.69
N PRO A 156 -0.02 16.41 -5.47
CA PRO A 156 -0.41 17.58 -4.68
C PRO A 156 0.76 18.54 -4.46
N ASP A 157 1.94 17.98 -4.23
CA ASP A 157 3.19 18.67 -4.03
C ASP A 157 4.25 18.13 -5.00
N PRO A 158 4.95 18.99 -5.77
CA PRO A 158 6.06 18.56 -6.62
C PRO A 158 7.16 17.87 -5.81
N LEU A 159 7.63 16.73 -6.31
CA LEU A 159 8.50 15.84 -5.55
C LEU A 159 9.49 15.16 -6.51
N ALA A 160 10.72 14.92 -6.05
CA ALA A 160 11.71 14.10 -6.74
C ALA A 160 12.37 13.11 -5.78
N ARG A 161 13.21 12.20 -6.30
CA ARG A 161 14.12 11.35 -5.49
C ARG A 161 13.38 10.47 -4.48
N MET A 162 12.14 10.14 -4.77
CA MET A 162 11.24 9.37 -3.92
C MET A 162 11.34 7.88 -4.20
N ALA A 163 11.00 7.06 -3.21
CA ALA A 163 10.66 5.66 -3.45
C ALA A 163 9.26 5.56 -4.05
N ILE A 164 9.08 4.65 -5.01
CA ILE A 164 7.77 4.32 -5.59
C ILE A 164 7.49 2.83 -5.46
N ALA A 165 6.24 2.47 -5.16
CA ALA A 165 5.81 1.07 -5.08
C ALA A 165 4.34 0.91 -5.48
N THR A 166 4.02 -0.15 -6.23
CA THR A 166 2.64 -0.52 -6.56
C THR A 166 2.13 -1.64 -5.67
N ASN A 167 0.95 -1.46 -5.06
CA ASN A 167 0.22 -2.54 -4.41
C ASN A 167 -1.25 -2.54 -4.85
N GLY A 168 -1.62 -3.50 -5.70
CA GLY A 168 -2.94 -3.54 -6.33
C GLY A 168 -3.11 -2.39 -7.33
N LEU A 169 -4.14 -1.57 -7.12
CA LEU A 169 -4.45 -0.37 -7.91
C LEU A 169 -3.89 0.92 -7.29
N ASN A 170 -3.06 0.80 -6.27
CA ASN A 170 -2.51 1.94 -5.55
C ASN A 170 -1.02 2.08 -5.85
N ILE A 171 -0.59 3.31 -6.11
CA ILE A 171 0.82 3.70 -6.22
C ILE A 171 1.17 4.49 -4.98
N TYR A 172 2.26 4.12 -4.31
CA TYR A 172 2.77 4.76 -3.12
C TYR A 172 4.01 5.55 -3.46
N HIS A 173 3.98 6.84 -3.15
CA HIS A 173 5.12 7.74 -3.17
C HIS A 173 5.62 7.88 -1.74
N ILE A 174 6.87 7.54 -1.49
CA ILE A 174 7.43 7.45 -0.14
C ILE A 174 8.67 8.33 -0.04
N GLY A 175 8.61 9.32 0.86
CA GLY A 175 9.69 10.28 1.06
C GLY A 175 9.97 11.07 -0.21
N GLY A 176 11.24 11.32 -0.49
CA GLY A 176 11.74 12.14 -1.57
C GLY A 176 12.28 13.47 -1.09
N GLU A 177 12.49 14.35 -2.05
CA GLU A 177 12.93 15.72 -1.84
C GLU A 177 11.92 16.69 -2.45
N GLN A 178 11.50 17.65 -1.64
CA GLN A 178 10.60 18.74 -2.01
C GLN A 178 11.30 20.07 -1.68
N ASP A 179 11.44 20.95 -2.68
CA ASP A 179 12.06 22.27 -2.52
C ASP A 179 13.44 22.22 -1.84
N GLY A 180 14.24 21.18 -2.13
CA GLY A 180 15.58 20.97 -1.55
C GLY A 180 15.59 20.39 -0.13
N ALA A 181 14.42 19.99 0.41
CA ALA A 181 14.29 19.37 1.72
C ALA A 181 13.80 17.92 1.62
N VAL A 182 14.49 17.02 2.32
CA VAL A 182 14.06 15.63 2.46
C VAL A 182 12.76 15.57 3.26
N THR A 183 11.79 14.79 2.77
CA THR A 183 10.47 14.61 3.40
C THR A 183 10.26 13.18 3.90
N ASP A 184 9.36 13.04 4.87
CA ASP A 184 8.90 11.77 5.42
C ASP A 184 7.48 11.39 4.97
N GLN A 185 6.88 12.25 4.16
CA GLN A 185 5.51 12.10 3.71
C GLN A 185 5.33 10.89 2.81
N VAL A 186 4.12 10.33 2.88
CA VAL A 186 3.71 9.23 2.01
C VAL A 186 2.39 9.60 1.34
N TRP A 187 2.42 9.62 0.02
CA TRP A 187 1.26 9.88 -0.81
C TRP A 187 0.80 8.58 -1.48
N LEU A 188 -0.49 8.30 -1.39
CA LEU A 188 -1.13 7.20 -2.09
C LEU A 188 -1.94 7.76 -3.25
N TYR A 189 -1.66 7.28 -4.45
CA TYR A 189 -2.44 7.53 -5.65
C TYR A 189 -3.31 6.31 -5.97
N ASP A 190 -4.63 6.49 -5.95
CA ASP A 190 -5.60 5.48 -6.36
C ASP A 190 -5.87 5.62 -7.85
N THR A 191 -5.44 4.64 -8.65
CA THR A 191 -5.58 4.68 -10.12
C THR A 191 -7.01 4.44 -10.59
N SER A 192 -7.92 3.99 -9.72
CA SER A 192 -9.33 3.78 -10.06
C SER A 192 -10.17 5.05 -9.92
N THR A 193 -9.82 5.91 -8.96
CA THR A 193 -10.51 7.18 -8.69
C THR A 193 -9.72 8.40 -9.12
N PHE A 194 -8.46 8.20 -9.58
CA PHE A 194 -7.50 9.26 -9.89
C PHE A 194 -7.36 10.27 -8.76
N SER A 195 -7.26 9.77 -7.52
CA SER A 195 -7.23 10.59 -6.32
C SER A 195 -5.97 10.36 -5.51
N TRP A 196 -5.49 11.45 -4.91
CA TRP A 196 -4.36 11.44 -3.99
C TRP A 196 -4.87 11.56 -2.57
N ARG A 197 -4.24 10.82 -1.65
CA ARG A 197 -4.42 11.00 -0.22
C ARG A 197 -3.12 10.72 0.53
N SER A 198 -2.93 11.42 1.64
CA SER A 198 -1.83 11.13 2.56
C SER A 198 -2.17 9.87 3.37
N VAL A 199 -1.14 9.10 3.68
CA VAL A 199 -1.16 7.95 4.61
C VAL A 199 -0.10 8.15 5.69
N ALA A 200 0.04 7.22 6.62
CA ALA A 200 1.02 7.33 7.69
C ALA A 200 2.43 7.63 7.14
N SER A 201 3.01 8.75 7.59
CA SER A 201 4.37 9.15 7.24
C SER A 201 5.38 8.09 7.67
N LYS A 202 6.45 7.96 6.87
CA LYS A 202 7.58 7.10 7.20
C LYS A 202 8.27 7.66 8.45
N PRO A 203 8.62 6.85 9.47
CA PRO A 203 9.24 7.39 10.70
C PRO A 203 10.57 8.10 10.46
N THR A 204 11.31 7.67 9.42
CA THR A 204 12.55 8.28 8.99
C THR A 204 12.38 8.93 7.61
N GLY A 205 12.40 10.27 7.56
CA GLY A 205 12.40 11.03 6.29
C GLY A 205 13.60 10.67 5.42
N ILE A 206 13.36 10.46 4.12
CA ILE A 206 14.34 9.83 3.24
C ILE A 206 14.20 10.30 1.79
N ALA A 207 15.31 10.44 1.07
CA ALA A 207 15.37 10.56 -0.38
C ALA A 207 16.30 9.47 -0.98
N ASP A 208 16.44 9.40 -2.29
CA ASP A 208 17.36 8.49 -2.99
C ASP A 208 17.26 7.03 -2.56
N THR A 209 16.03 6.53 -2.52
CA THR A 209 15.77 5.12 -2.24
C THR A 209 14.78 4.58 -3.23
N THR A 210 14.84 3.27 -3.43
CA THR A 210 13.82 2.51 -4.14
C THR A 210 12.95 1.76 -3.13
N ALA A 211 11.83 1.19 -3.58
CA ALA A 211 10.97 0.39 -2.74
C ALA A 211 10.48 -0.84 -3.51
N VAL A 212 10.24 -1.93 -2.78
CA VAL A 212 9.69 -3.16 -3.36
C VAL A 212 8.52 -3.65 -2.54
N VAL A 213 7.64 -4.40 -3.20
CA VAL A 213 6.50 -5.05 -2.53
C VAL A 213 6.77 -6.53 -2.34
N LEU A 214 6.69 -6.98 -1.08
CA LEU A 214 6.78 -8.38 -0.69
C LEU A 214 5.59 -8.72 0.20
N PHE A 215 4.87 -9.79 -0.16
CA PHE A 215 3.70 -10.28 0.58
C PHE A 215 2.63 -9.20 0.89
N GLY A 216 2.51 -8.19 0.01
CA GLY A 216 1.56 -7.09 0.16
C GLY A 216 2.01 -5.97 1.11
N GLU A 217 3.26 -5.97 1.54
CA GLU A 217 3.89 -4.90 2.32
C GLU A 217 5.01 -4.23 1.52
N ILE A 218 5.31 -2.98 1.84
CA ILE A 218 6.24 -2.15 1.07
C ILE A 218 7.53 -1.98 1.87
N TYR A 219 8.64 -2.45 1.33
CA TYR A 219 9.95 -2.44 1.97
C TYR A 219 10.77 -1.29 1.39
N VAL A 220 11.34 -0.46 2.27
CA VAL A 220 12.11 0.74 1.89
C VAL A 220 13.48 0.67 2.54
N PRO A 221 14.50 0.16 1.82
CA PRO A 221 15.85 0.00 2.34
C PRO A 221 16.74 1.23 2.10
N GLY A 222 17.34 1.74 3.17
CA GLY A 222 18.37 2.78 3.08
C GLY A 222 17.83 4.13 2.62
N GLY A 223 18.61 4.82 1.79
CA GLY A 223 18.36 6.16 1.27
C GLY A 223 19.23 7.23 1.92
N GLN A 224 19.01 8.48 1.53
CA GLN A 224 19.71 9.67 2.03
C GLN A 224 18.83 10.43 3.03
N LEU A 225 19.41 10.76 4.19
CA LEU A 225 18.78 11.57 5.23
C LEU A 225 18.88 13.07 4.92
N ALA A 226 18.16 13.88 5.70
CA ALA A 226 18.14 15.35 5.55
C ALA A 226 19.50 16.04 5.74
N ASP A 227 20.46 15.40 6.40
CA ASP A 227 21.85 15.88 6.54
C ASP A 227 22.75 15.47 5.35
N GLY A 228 22.18 14.82 4.34
CA GLY A 228 22.88 14.33 3.17
C GLY A 228 23.61 13.00 3.38
N GLN A 229 23.56 12.41 4.58
CA GLN A 229 24.22 11.13 4.85
C GLN A 229 23.33 9.95 4.46
N PRO A 230 23.90 8.85 3.94
CA PRO A 230 23.15 7.63 3.73
C PRO A 230 22.80 6.96 5.06
N THR A 231 21.74 6.15 5.05
CA THR A 231 21.30 5.39 6.23
C THR A 231 21.27 3.89 5.97
N ALA A 232 21.40 3.11 7.05
CA ALA A 232 21.21 1.66 7.04
C ALA A 232 19.78 1.26 7.44
N THR A 233 18.94 2.23 7.79
CA THR A 233 17.56 1.99 8.24
C THR A 233 16.74 1.32 7.14
N VAL A 234 16.03 0.26 7.50
CA VAL A 234 15.05 -0.39 6.63
C VAL A 234 13.71 -0.42 7.37
N GLU A 235 12.71 0.17 6.73
CA GLU A 235 11.37 0.27 7.29
C GLU A 235 10.35 -0.34 6.32
N VAL A 236 9.35 -1.01 6.90
CA VAL A 236 8.31 -1.70 6.15
C VAL A 236 6.98 -1.06 6.46
N TYR A 237 6.30 -0.60 5.41
CA TYR A 237 4.94 -0.09 5.48
C TYR A 237 3.93 -1.20 5.26
N SER A 238 2.92 -1.25 6.11
CA SER A 238 1.78 -2.14 6.00
C SER A 238 0.54 -1.37 5.54
N PRO A 239 0.15 -1.45 4.26
CA PRO A 239 -1.06 -0.79 3.75
C PRO A 239 -2.35 -1.20 4.48
N VAL A 240 -2.37 -2.39 5.08
CA VAL A 240 -3.53 -2.90 5.83
C VAL A 240 -3.72 -2.18 7.15
N ASN A 241 -2.62 -1.85 7.83
CA ASN A 241 -2.66 -1.23 9.15
C ASN A 241 -2.37 0.27 9.11
N ASP A 242 -2.03 0.81 7.94
CA ASP A 242 -1.57 2.20 7.76
C ASP A 242 -0.47 2.54 8.77
N GLY A 243 0.60 1.74 8.76
CA GLY A 243 1.63 1.84 9.78
C GLY A 243 2.95 1.22 9.36
N TRP A 244 4.00 1.72 10.00
CA TRP A 244 5.39 1.37 9.73
C TRP A 244 5.98 0.54 10.86
N ARG A 245 6.96 -0.29 10.51
CA ARG A 245 7.83 -0.95 11.49
C ARG A 245 9.26 -1.03 10.97
N PRO A 246 10.27 -0.95 11.84
CA PRO A 246 11.64 -1.28 11.46
C PRO A 246 11.78 -2.81 11.27
N ILE A 247 12.70 -3.20 10.41
CA ILE A 247 13.21 -4.58 10.27
C ILE A 247 14.74 -4.56 10.37
N ALA A 248 15.41 -5.69 10.11
CA ALA A 248 16.87 -5.74 10.09
C ALA A 248 17.48 -4.65 9.20
N SER A 249 18.38 -3.87 9.78
CA SER A 249 19.13 -2.82 9.09
C SER A 249 20.05 -3.40 8.02
N LEU A 250 20.36 -2.59 7.01
CA LEU A 250 21.39 -2.91 6.02
C LEU A 250 22.74 -3.16 6.69
N PRO A 251 23.61 -4.01 6.12
CA PRO A 251 24.96 -4.24 6.64
C PRO A 251 25.83 -2.97 6.71
N LYS A 252 25.51 -1.96 5.89
CA LYS A 252 26.11 -0.62 5.90
C LYS A 252 25.09 0.43 5.41
N PRO A 253 25.32 1.73 5.68
CA PRO A 253 24.47 2.79 5.16
C PRO A 253 24.61 2.94 3.65
N ILE A 254 23.48 3.00 2.93
CA ILE A 254 23.47 3.07 1.45
C ILE A 254 22.35 4.00 0.98
N ALA A 255 22.66 4.92 0.07
CA ALA A 255 21.69 5.71 -0.70
C ALA A 255 21.82 5.40 -2.21
N GLY A 256 20.78 5.70 -2.99
CA GLY A 256 20.77 5.53 -4.44
C GLY A 256 20.84 4.07 -4.92
N ALA A 257 20.62 3.09 -4.05
CA ALA A 257 20.64 1.68 -4.41
C ALA A 257 19.34 1.23 -5.12
N LEU A 258 19.48 0.24 -5.98
CA LEU A 258 18.36 -0.39 -6.68
C LEU A 258 17.87 -1.60 -5.90
N ALA A 259 16.63 -1.53 -5.39
CA ALA A 259 15.93 -2.62 -4.76
C ALA A 259 15.03 -3.33 -5.79
N LEU A 260 15.17 -4.64 -5.90
CA LEU A 260 14.36 -5.52 -6.74
C LEU A 260 13.77 -6.67 -5.93
N THR A 261 12.75 -7.33 -6.47
CA THR A 261 12.11 -8.48 -5.82
C THR A 261 11.78 -9.56 -6.84
N ASP A 262 11.98 -10.81 -6.45
CA ASP A 262 11.49 -11.97 -7.19
C ASP A 262 10.13 -12.49 -6.66
N GLY A 263 9.51 -11.73 -5.76
CA GLY A 263 8.28 -12.10 -5.07
C GLY A 263 8.50 -12.90 -3.78
N THR A 264 9.73 -13.34 -3.50
CA THR A 264 10.09 -14.10 -2.28
C THR A 264 11.16 -13.41 -1.45
N HIS A 265 12.14 -12.79 -2.09
CA HIS A 265 13.25 -12.08 -1.46
C HIS A 265 13.36 -10.66 -2.02
N LEU A 266 14.00 -9.78 -1.25
CA LEU A 266 14.39 -8.44 -1.70
C LEU A 266 15.88 -8.45 -2.00
N TYR A 267 16.27 -7.96 -3.17
CA TYR A 267 17.65 -7.82 -3.61
C TYR A 267 18.00 -6.34 -3.68
N LEU A 268 19.17 -5.95 -3.18
CA LEU A 268 19.65 -4.58 -3.18
C LEU A 268 21.00 -4.54 -3.90
N PHE A 269 21.11 -3.67 -4.90
CA PHE A 269 22.28 -3.58 -5.77
C PHE A 269 22.85 -2.17 -5.83
N GLY A 270 24.16 -2.07 -5.61
CA GLY A 270 24.95 -0.85 -5.73
C GLY A 270 24.56 0.23 -4.72
N GLY A 271 24.62 1.48 -5.15
CA GLY A 271 24.36 2.67 -4.34
C GLY A 271 25.62 3.44 -3.99
N TRP A 272 25.52 4.28 -2.97
CA TRP A 272 26.57 5.17 -2.48
C TRP A 272 26.56 5.19 -0.95
N ASP A 273 27.73 5.06 -0.32
CA ASP A 273 27.88 4.97 1.13
C ASP A 273 28.28 6.30 1.81
N GLY A 274 28.24 7.40 1.07
CA GLY A 274 28.67 8.72 1.56
C GLY A 274 30.08 9.08 1.10
N THR A 275 30.85 8.09 0.64
CA THR A 275 32.20 8.26 0.11
C THR A 275 32.32 7.67 -1.28
N ASP A 276 32.04 6.38 -1.42
CA ASP A 276 32.29 5.60 -2.64
C ASP A 276 30.98 5.11 -3.26
N TYR A 277 30.95 5.04 -4.59
CA TYR A 277 29.93 4.29 -5.32
C TYR A 277 30.21 2.80 -5.13
N LEU A 278 29.15 2.02 -5.01
CA LEU A 278 29.22 0.65 -4.54
C LEU A 278 28.95 -0.35 -5.66
N ASP A 279 29.66 -1.47 -5.63
CA ASP A 279 29.35 -2.69 -6.38
C ASP A 279 28.69 -3.75 -5.48
N ASP A 280 28.47 -3.46 -4.20
CA ASP A 280 27.87 -4.41 -3.27
C ASP A 280 26.48 -4.89 -3.72
N ALA A 281 26.21 -6.15 -3.43
CA ALA A 281 24.92 -6.77 -3.63
C ALA A 281 24.49 -7.49 -2.34
N PHE A 282 23.25 -7.28 -1.93
CA PHE A 282 22.67 -7.93 -0.76
C PHE A 282 21.32 -8.54 -1.09
N VAL A 283 20.97 -9.59 -0.38
CA VAL A 283 19.59 -10.13 -0.36
C VAL A 283 19.08 -10.21 1.05
N TYR A 284 17.83 -9.80 1.22
CA TYR A 284 17.08 -9.88 2.45
C TYR A 284 16.14 -11.08 2.41
N ASP A 285 16.24 -11.92 3.45
CA ASP A 285 15.32 -13.03 3.68
C ASP A 285 14.27 -12.61 4.74
N PRO A 286 12.99 -12.47 4.35
CA PRO A 286 11.92 -12.07 5.27
C PRO A 286 11.59 -13.15 6.31
N SER A 287 12.00 -14.41 6.13
CA SER A 287 11.75 -15.50 7.07
C SER A 287 12.69 -15.48 8.27
N SER A 288 13.92 -15.01 8.07
CA SER A 288 14.94 -14.88 9.12
C SER A 288 15.19 -13.44 9.56
N ASP A 289 14.55 -12.46 8.91
CA ASP A 289 14.77 -11.02 9.14
C ASP A 289 16.27 -10.69 9.11
N SER A 290 16.91 -11.01 7.99
CA SER A 290 18.36 -10.87 7.87
C SER A 290 18.81 -10.61 6.44
N TRP A 291 19.88 -9.82 6.32
CA TRP A 291 20.59 -9.59 5.08
C TRP A 291 21.78 -10.54 4.96
N ARG A 292 22.07 -10.99 3.73
CA ARG A 292 23.31 -11.68 3.38
C ARG A 292 23.93 -11.05 2.13
N PRO A 293 25.26 -11.04 2.00
CA PRO A 293 25.92 -10.59 0.78
C PRO A 293 25.68 -11.58 -0.37
N LEU A 294 25.76 -11.04 -1.58
CA LEU A 294 25.76 -11.74 -2.87
C LEU A 294 27.04 -11.41 -3.64
N SER A 295 27.26 -12.05 -4.78
CA SER A 295 28.30 -11.65 -5.74
C SER A 295 28.13 -10.18 -6.14
N PRO A 296 29.21 -9.39 -6.07
CA PRO A 296 29.16 -7.96 -6.37
C PRO A 296 28.85 -7.71 -7.84
N LEU A 297 28.26 -6.56 -8.13
CA LEU A 297 28.07 -6.03 -9.48
C LEU A 297 29.41 -6.01 -10.23
N PRO A 298 29.41 -6.17 -11.56
CA PRO A 298 30.65 -6.08 -12.36
C PRO A 298 31.34 -4.71 -12.31
N ALA A 299 30.60 -3.65 -11.98
CA ALA A 299 31.12 -2.32 -11.78
C ALA A 299 30.25 -1.53 -10.79
N ALA A 300 30.90 -0.74 -9.93
CA ALA A 300 30.26 0.12 -8.97
C ALA A 300 29.35 1.16 -9.64
N LYS A 301 28.17 1.42 -9.04
CA LYS A 301 27.18 2.39 -9.54
C LYS A 301 26.12 2.71 -8.51
N ALA A 302 25.50 3.88 -8.63
CA ALA A 302 24.25 4.25 -7.97
C ALA A 302 23.20 4.68 -9.01
N PHE A 303 21.96 4.85 -8.56
CA PHE A 303 20.85 5.38 -9.37
C PHE A 303 20.59 4.59 -10.66
N ALA A 304 20.88 3.29 -10.63
CA ALA A 304 20.53 2.36 -11.68
C ALA A 304 19.02 2.10 -11.71
N ALA A 305 18.49 1.79 -12.88
CA ALA A 305 17.13 1.32 -13.06
C ALA A 305 17.13 -0.19 -13.28
N GLY A 306 15.98 -0.84 -13.09
CA GLY A 306 15.92 -2.28 -13.27
C GLY A 306 14.58 -2.90 -12.94
N GLY A 307 14.53 -4.22 -13.07
CA GLY A 307 13.29 -4.96 -12.86
C GLY A 307 13.52 -6.47 -12.88
N PHE A 308 12.58 -7.18 -12.25
CA PHE A 308 12.51 -8.63 -12.36
C PHE A 308 11.62 -9.03 -13.53
N VAL A 309 12.20 -9.59 -14.59
CA VAL A 309 11.51 -9.95 -15.83
C VAL A 309 12.14 -11.19 -16.44
N ALA A 310 11.34 -12.07 -17.03
CA ALA A 310 11.80 -13.34 -17.59
C ALA A 310 12.69 -14.15 -16.62
N ASP A 311 12.34 -14.15 -15.33
CA ASP A 311 13.07 -14.84 -14.24
C ASP A 311 14.49 -14.29 -13.94
N ARG A 312 14.81 -13.10 -14.46
CA ARG A 312 16.10 -12.43 -14.32
C ARG A 312 15.95 -11.08 -13.61
N LEU A 313 16.91 -10.74 -12.75
CA LEU A 313 16.99 -9.45 -12.07
C LEU A 313 17.91 -8.53 -12.87
N TYR A 314 17.34 -7.62 -13.66
CA TYR A 314 18.10 -6.70 -14.50
C TYR A 314 18.50 -5.44 -13.72
N VAL A 315 19.76 -5.02 -13.87
CA VAL A 315 20.33 -3.76 -13.39
C VAL A 315 20.94 -3.03 -14.57
N VAL A 316 20.42 -1.84 -14.84
CA VAL A 316 20.67 -1.11 -16.10
C VAL A 316 21.02 0.34 -15.82
N GLY A 317 22.06 0.82 -16.50
CA GLY A 317 22.54 2.18 -16.41
C GLY A 317 23.10 2.54 -15.04
N GLY A 318 22.72 3.72 -14.54
CA GLY A 318 23.22 4.30 -13.30
C GLY A 318 24.40 5.26 -13.52
N TYR A 319 24.99 5.70 -12.41
CA TYR A 319 26.09 6.66 -12.36
C TYR A 319 27.25 6.06 -11.55
N ASP A 320 28.47 6.13 -12.09
CA ASP A 320 29.69 5.60 -11.46
C ASP A 320 30.52 6.66 -10.70
N GLY A 321 30.01 7.88 -10.61
CA GLY A 321 30.75 9.02 -10.08
C GLY A 321 31.49 9.85 -11.13
N GLN A 322 31.45 9.44 -12.40
CA GLN A 322 32.05 10.16 -13.52
C GLN A 322 31.04 10.40 -14.65
N ALA A 323 30.28 9.38 -15.05
CA ALA A 323 29.33 9.48 -16.15
C ALA A 323 28.08 8.60 -15.93
N ASP A 324 27.00 8.99 -16.61
CA ASP A 324 25.82 8.12 -16.76
C ASP A 324 26.22 6.91 -17.64
N LEU A 325 25.70 5.72 -17.32
CA LEU A 325 26.14 4.46 -17.90
C LEU A 325 25.10 3.88 -18.86
N SER A 326 25.56 3.15 -19.88
CA SER A 326 24.72 2.31 -20.76
C SER A 326 24.73 0.82 -20.38
N SER A 327 25.57 0.46 -19.39
CA SER A 327 25.82 -0.94 -19.02
C SER A 327 24.54 -1.65 -18.59
N CYS A 328 24.33 -2.88 -19.07
CA CYS A 328 23.21 -3.74 -18.71
C CYS A 328 23.75 -5.05 -18.19
N HIS A 329 23.32 -5.44 -16.99
CA HIS A 329 23.59 -6.78 -16.46
C HIS A 329 22.31 -7.38 -15.90
N TRP A 330 22.25 -8.70 -15.86
CA TRP A 330 21.26 -9.41 -15.07
C TRP A 330 21.93 -10.39 -14.12
N TYR A 331 21.32 -10.55 -12.95
CA TYR A 331 21.83 -11.41 -11.88
C TYR A 331 21.11 -12.76 -11.90
N ASP A 332 21.90 -13.84 -11.96
CA ASP A 332 21.44 -15.21 -11.80
C ASP A 332 21.41 -15.57 -10.31
N ARG A 333 20.20 -15.85 -9.81
CA ARG A 333 19.99 -16.17 -8.38
C ARG A 333 20.38 -17.61 -8.04
N GLU A 334 20.38 -18.52 -9.01
CA GLU A 334 20.76 -19.92 -8.81
C GLU A 334 22.28 -20.07 -8.76
N GLU A 335 22.99 -19.34 -9.64
CA GLU A 335 24.44 -19.39 -9.74
C GLU A 335 25.18 -18.36 -8.87
N ASP A 336 24.47 -17.36 -8.34
CA ASP A 336 25.06 -16.21 -7.65
C ASP A 336 26.12 -15.54 -8.54
N SER A 337 25.72 -15.19 -9.76
CA SER A 337 26.59 -14.68 -10.82
C SER A 337 25.91 -13.57 -11.63
N TRP A 338 26.74 -12.76 -12.29
CA TRP A 338 26.28 -11.70 -13.18
C TRP A 338 26.53 -12.07 -14.63
N HIS A 339 25.57 -11.72 -15.48
CA HIS A 339 25.65 -11.90 -16.92
C HIS A 339 25.41 -10.57 -17.61
N GLU A 340 26.07 -10.37 -18.74
CA GLU A 340 25.85 -9.21 -19.59
C GLU A 340 24.49 -9.31 -20.30
N CYS A 341 23.86 -8.15 -20.50
CA CYS A 341 22.80 -7.95 -21.48
C CYS A 341 23.20 -6.80 -22.41
N PRO A 342 22.51 -6.64 -23.56
CA PRO A 342 22.79 -5.55 -24.48
C PRO A 342 22.68 -4.19 -23.78
N GLU A 343 23.63 -3.30 -24.08
CA GLU A 343 23.65 -1.94 -23.55
C GLU A 343 22.43 -1.15 -24.01
N THR A 344 22.00 -0.19 -23.19
CA THR A 344 20.95 0.77 -23.57
C THR A 344 21.38 1.60 -24.77
N LEU A 345 20.40 2.16 -25.47
CA LEU A 345 20.63 3.01 -26.64
C LEU A 345 21.30 4.34 -26.27
N GLU A 346 21.01 4.85 -25.08
CA GLU A 346 21.69 6.01 -24.48
C GLU A 346 22.10 5.71 -23.04
N PRO A 347 23.22 6.27 -22.55
CA PRO A 347 23.58 6.20 -21.14
C PRO A 347 22.56 6.95 -20.27
N ARG A 348 22.16 6.35 -19.14
CA ARG A 348 21.11 6.90 -18.27
C ARG A 348 21.38 6.64 -16.80
N ALA A 349 21.16 7.66 -15.98
CA ALA A 349 21.10 7.55 -14.53
C ALA A 349 19.83 8.18 -13.99
N ALA A 350 19.34 7.69 -12.84
CA ALA A 350 18.11 8.15 -12.22
C ALA A 350 16.88 8.07 -13.15
N ALA A 351 16.87 7.07 -14.04
CA ALA A 351 15.68 6.67 -14.79
C ALA A 351 14.70 5.95 -13.87
N GLY A 352 13.41 6.08 -14.14
CA GLY A 352 12.41 5.22 -13.54
C GLY A 352 12.22 3.97 -14.39
N ALA A 353 11.89 2.84 -13.76
CA ALA A 353 11.71 1.56 -14.44
C ALA A 353 10.33 0.95 -14.19
N ALA A 354 9.78 0.28 -15.18
CA ALA A 354 8.58 -0.54 -15.04
C ALA A 354 8.70 -1.82 -15.87
N VAL A 355 8.24 -2.94 -15.29
CA VAL A 355 8.14 -4.21 -16.01
C VAL A 355 6.69 -4.45 -16.40
N ILE A 356 6.46 -4.69 -17.70
CA ILE A 356 5.15 -5.06 -18.21
C ILE A 356 5.29 -5.94 -19.45
N PHE A 357 4.50 -7.01 -19.53
CA PHE A 357 4.47 -7.92 -20.69
C PHE A 357 5.86 -8.40 -21.18
N ASN A 358 6.69 -8.87 -20.25
CA ASN A 358 8.03 -9.38 -20.53
C ASN A 358 9.01 -8.33 -21.10
N ARG A 359 8.73 -7.06 -20.85
CA ARG A 359 9.58 -5.92 -21.22
C ARG A 359 9.92 -5.09 -20.00
N LEU A 360 11.16 -4.61 -19.97
CA LEU A 360 11.63 -3.64 -18.99
C LEU A 360 11.68 -2.28 -19.67
N TYR A 361 10.82 -1.36 -19.24
CA TYR A 361 10.78 0.02 -19.71
C TYR A 361 11.64 0.90 -18.81
N LEU A 362 12.47 1.74 -19.41
CA LEU A 362 13.22 2.82 -18.78
C LEU A 362 12.64 4.15 -19.26
N ILE A 363 12.08 4.92 -18.33
CA ILE A 363 11.49 6.22 -18.60
C ILE A 363 12.38 7.32 -18.00
N GLY A 364 12.68 8.34 -18.79
CA GLY A 364 13.56 9.44 -18.38
C GLY A 364 15.03 9.01 -18.21
N GLY A 365 15.71 9.59 -17.21
CA GLY A 365 17.06 9.19 -16.83
C GLY A 365 18.20 10.00 -17.44
N GLY A 366 17.97 11.29 -17.71
CA GLY A 366 18.99 12.21 -18.22
C GLY A 366 19.59 13.09 -17.13
N TRP A 367 20.16 12.50 -16.07
CA TRP A 367 20.60 13.26 -14.89
C TRP A 367 21.76 14.22 -15.21
N HIS A 368 22.78 13.74 -15.93
CA HIS A 368 23.93 14.54 -16.35
C HIS A 368 23.96 14.83 -17.86
N ALA A 369 23.25 14.03 -18.66
CA ALA A 369 23.08 14.24 -20.09
C ALA A 369 21.60 14.16 -20.49
N PRO A 370 21.06 15.14 -21.23
CA PRO A 370 19.66 15.13 -21.64
C PRO A 370 19.35 13.93 -22.54
N VAL A 371 18.19 13.30 -22.33
CA VAL A 371 17.68 12.19 -23.15
C VAL A 371 16.40 12.61 -23.84
N THR A 372 16.24 12.26 -25.11
CA THR A 372 15.10 12.72 -25.94
C THR A 372 13.99 11.67 -26.10
N TYR A 373 14.23 10.46 -25.61
CA TYR A 373 13.29 9.35 -25.68
C TYR A 373 13.45 8.44 -24.48
N SER A 374 12.38 7.70 -24.17
CA SER A 374 12.41 6.56 -23.26
C SER A 374 12.74 5.30 -24.07
N GLU A 375 13.15 4.21 -23.43
CA GLU A 375 13.51 2.97 -24.12
C GLU A 375 13.06 1.74 -23.35
N PHE A 376 12.97 0.59 -24.02
CA PHE A 376 12.61 -0.66 -23.36
C PHE A 376 13.38 -1.84 -23.92
N LEU A 377 13.70 -2.78 -23.03
CA LEU A 377 14.28 -4.06 -23.38
C LEU A 377 13.15 -5.06 -23.66
N ASP A 378 13.15 -5.65 -24.85
CA ASP A 378 12.37 -6.85 -25.16
C ASP A 378 13.21 -8.08 -24.81
N THR A 379 12.87 -8.75 -23.71
CA THR A 379 13.63 -9.91 -23.21
C THR A 379 13.43 -11.18 -24.04
N SER A 380 12.51 -11.17 -25.02
CA SER A 380 12.32 -12.33 -25.90
C SER A 380 13.42 -12.46 -26.96
N ASN A 381 14.08 -11.35 -27.29
CA ASN A 381 15.15 -11.27 -28.27
C ASN A 381 16.37 -10.47 -27.77
N ASP A 382 16.35 -10.06 -26.50
CA ASP A 382 17.34 -9.20 -25.87
C ASP A 382 17.68 -7.97 -26.74
N THR A 383 16.68 -7.15 -27.06
CA THR A 383 16.92 -5.90 -27.81
C THR A 383 16.30 -4.69 -27.15
N TRP A 384 17.07 -3.59 -27.10
CA TRP A 384 16.56 -2.28 -26.74
C TRP A 384 15.85 -1.63 -27.93
N GLN A 385 14.71 -1.04 -27.64
CA GLN A 385 13.88 -0.33 -28.61
C GLN A 385 13.44 1.01 -28.03
N VAL A 386 13.32 2.01 -28.91
CA VAL A 386 12.84 3.33 -28.54
C VAL A 386 11.36 3.26 -28.16
N ALA A 387 11.02 3.79 -26.98
CA ALA A 387 9.68 4.17 -26.57
C ALA A 387 9.57 5.69 -26.63
N ASN A 388 8.94 6.21 -27.69
CA ASN A 388 8.78 7.65 -27.86
C ASN A 388 8.04 8.27 -26.66
N ASP A 389 8.63 9.32 -26.13
CA ASP A 389 8.13 10.11 -25.02
C ASP A 389 8.05 11.57 -25.47
N PRO A 390 6.84 12.12 -25.73
CA PRO A 390 6.71 13.49 -26.17
C PRO A 390 7.17 14.49 -25.12
N VAL A 391 7.19 14.11 -23.84
CA VAL A 391 7.52 15.00 -22.72
C VAL A 391 9.02 15.22 -22.59
N LEU A 392 9.83 14.21 -22.95
CA LEU A 392 11.28 14.35 -23.03
C LEU A 392 11.76 15.30 -24.13
N ASN A 393 10.92 15.62 -25.12
CA ASN A 393 11.26 16.65 -26.11
C ASN A 393 10.97 18.07 -25.62
N SER A 394 10.20 18.22 -24.53
CA SER A 394 9.86 19.53 -23.95
C SER A 394 10.71 19.89 -22.72
N ASN A 395 11.41 18.93 -22.13
CA ASN A 395 12.26 19.12 -20.95
C ASN A 395 13.69 18.72 -21.32
N ASP A 396 14.69 19.52 -20.93
CA ASP A 396 16.09 19.13 -21.17
C ASP A 396 16.48 17.98 -20.20
N ARG A 397 15.93 17.97 -18.99
CA ARG A 397 16.10 16.88 -18.02
C ARG A 397 14.79 16.35 -17.47
N TRP A 398 14.72 15.03 -17.27
CA TRP A 398 13.70 14.38 -16.44
C TRP A 398 14.30 13.18 -15.71
N ALA A 399 14.84 13.44 -14.52
CA ALA A 399 15.57 12.48 -13.69
C ALA A 399 14.88 12.27 -12.33
N HIS A 400 15.25 11.23 -11.58
CA HIS A 400 14.75 10.96 -10.22
C HIS A 400 13.21 10.91 -10.09
N LEU A 401 12.54 10.54 -11.17
CA LEU A 401 11.10 10.34 -11.25
C LEU A 401 10.70 8.97 -10.68
N GLY A 402 9.48 8.91 -10.15
CA GLY A 402 8.86 7.64 -9.79
C GLY A 402 8.21 7.02 -11.03
N VAL A 403 8.55 5.77 -11.34
CA VAL A 403 7.86 5.01 -12.38
C VAL A 403 7.27 3.74 -11.78
N ALA A 404 6.00 3.49 -12.07
CA ALA A 404 5.31 2.31 -11.59
C ALA A 404 4.39 1.74 -12.66
N ASN A 405 4.23 0.42 -12.69
CA ASN A 405 3.20 -0.21 -13.49
C ASN A 405 1.95 -0.48 -12.65
N VAL A 406 0.79 -0.21 -13.22
CA VAL A 406 -0.51 -0.65 -12.69
C VAL A 406 -1.32 -1.21 -13.84
N GLU A 407 -1.75 -2.46 -13.71
CA GLU A 407 -2.43 -3.21 -14.78
C GLU A 407 -1.65 -3.21 -16.10
N ARG A 408 -2.17 -2.51 -17.13
CA ARG A 408 -1.59 -2.41 -18.48
C ARG A 408 -0.96 -1.05 -18.76
N ARG A 409 -0.73 -0.24 -17.72
CA ARG A 409 -0.32 1.15 -17.81
C ARG A 409 0.99 1.36 -17.06
N ILE A 410 1.80 2.29 -17.55
CA ILE A 410 3.00 2.77 -16.86
C ILE A 410 2.75 4.22 -16.47
N TYR A 411 2.89 4.50 -15.18
CA TYR A 411 2.79 5.83 -14.61
C TYR A 411 4.21 6.36 -14.41
N ALA A 412 4.49 7.56 -14.89
CA ALA A 412 5.72 8.32 -14.70
C ALA A 412 5.37 9.61 -13.96
N MET A 413 5.90 9.77 -12.76
CA MET A 413 5.34 10.67 -11.76
C MET A 413 6.45 11.45 -11.04
N GLY A 414 6.29 12.77 -10.97
CA GLY A 414 7.24 13.69 -10.36
C GLY A 414 8.61 13.69 -11.04
N GLY A 415 9.66 13.81 -10.24
CA GLY A 415 11.05 13.86 -10.70
C GLY A 415 11.60 15.28 -10.80
N GLU A 416 12.86 15.39 -11.19
CA GLU A 416 13.55 16.65 -11.41
C GLU A 416 13.55 17.01 -12.89
N ILE A 417 13.10 18.23 -13.16
CA ILE A 417 13.21 18.91 -14.44
C ILE A 417 14.08 20.17 -14.25
N ASP A 418 14.37 20.91 -15.32
CA ASP A 418 15.28 22.08 -15.22
C ASP A 418 14.70 23.22 -14.38
N SER A 419 13.38 23.29 -14.26
CA SER A 419 12.69 24.25 -13.37
C SER A 419 12.61 23.79 -11.91
N GLY A 420 13.17 22.63 -11.55
CA GLY A 420 13.13 22.05 -10.20
C GLY A 420 12.31 20.77 -10.13
N SER A 421 11.76 20.45 -8.95
CA SER A 421 10.88 19.29 -8.78
C SER A 421 9.58 19.45 -9.58
N SER A 422 9.15 18.36 -10.21
CA SER A 422 7.93 18.28 -11.01
C SER A 422 6.80 17.66 -10.19
N GLY A 423 5.58 18.16 -10.41
CA GLY A 423 4.34 17.55 -9.94
C GLY A 423 3.63 16.76 -11.04
N GLU A 424 4.25 16.58 -12.21
CA GLU A 424 3.62 15.91 -13.34
C GLU A 424 3.31 14.44 -13.05
N ASN A 425 2.17 13.98 -13.55
CA ASN A 425 1.76 12.59 -13.50
C ASN A 425 1.33 12.19 -14.91
N LEU A 426 2.13 11.35 -15.55
CA LEU A 426 2.01 11.00 -16.94
C LEU A 426 1.82 9.49 -17.08
N VAL A 427 0.97 9.10 -18.02
CA VAL A 427 0.56 7.70 -18.19
C VAL A 427 0.87 7.26 -19.59
N PHE A 428 1.77 6.30 -19.72
CA PHE A 428 2.07 5.61 -20.95
C PHE A 428 1.20 4.37 -21.11
N LEU A 429 0.66 4.20 -22.31
CA LEU A 429 -0.13 3.05 -22.74
C LEU A 429 0.68 2.21 -23.74
N PRO A 430 1.42 1.17 -23.29
CA PRO A 430 2.19 0.31 -24.19
C PRO A 430 1.34 -0.35 -25.30
N PHE A 431 0.04 -0.53 -25.04
CA PHE A 431 -0.93 -1.12 -25.97
C PHE A 431 -2.17 -0.22 -26.05
N PRO A 432 -2.23 0.73 -26.99
CA PRO A 432 -3.32 1.72 -27.07
C PRO A 432 -4.64 1.12 -27.59
N TYR A 433 -4.62 -0.06 -28.23
CA TYR A 433 -5.81 -0.69 -28.79
C TYR A 433 -6.41 -1.72 -27.81
N GLU A 434 -7.53 -1.36 -27.19
CA GLU A 434 -8.44 -2.34 -26.58
C GLU A 434 -9.25 -3.03 -27.68
N SER A 435 -8.86 -4.25 -28.07
CA SER A 435 -9.71 -5.07 -28.93
C SER A 435 -10.88 -5.60 -28.10
N PHE A 436 -12.00 -4.88 -28.12
CA PHE A 436 -13.28 -5.41 -27.66
C PHE A 436 -13.69 -6.55 -28.59
N LEU A 437 -13.62 -7.79 -28.12
CA LEU A 437 -14.32 -8.90 -28.76
C LEU A 437 -15.79 -8.79 -28.35
N PRO A 438 -16.71 -8.39 -29.25
CA PRO A 438 -18.12 -8.40 -28.92
C PRO A 438 -18.53 -9.83 -28.59
N ALA A 439 -19.15 -10.04 -27.42
CA ALA A 439 -19.72 -11.32 -27.06
C ALA A 439 -20.65 -11.77 -28.19
N SER A 440 -20.41 -12.98 -28.72
CA SER A 440 -21.25 -13.56 -29.77
C SER A 440 -22.68 -13.60 -29.26
N THR A 441 -23.56 -12.79 -29.85
CA THR A 441 -24.99 -12.96 -29.64
C THR A 441 -25.36 -14.26 -30.36
N ASN A 442 -25.48 -15.34 -29.59
CA ASN A 442 -26.17 -16.54 -30.07
C ASN A 442 -27.60 -16.13 -30.42
N ARG A 443 -27.86 -15.96 -31.72
CA ARG A 443 -29.21 -16.03 -32.27
C ARG A 443 -29.45 -17.49 -32.64
N GLU A 444 -30.32 -18.14 -31.88
CA GLU A 444 -31.10 -19.29 -32.37
C GLU A 444 -32.29 -18.79 -33.19
#